data_AF-A0A5B9VWK3-F1
#
_entry.id   AF-A0A5B9VWK3-F1
#
_cell.length_a   1.000
_cell.length_b   1.000
_cell.length_c   1.000
_cell.angle_alpha   90.00
_cell.angle_beta   90.00
_cell.angle_gamma   90.00
#
_symmetry.space_group_name_H-M   'P 1'
#
loop_
_entity.id
_entity.type
_entity.pdbx_description
1 polymer ?
#
loop_
_entity_poly.entity_id
_entity_poly.type
_entity_poly.pdbx_seq_one_letter_code
_entity_poly.pdbx_strand_id
1 'polypeptide(L)'
;MNAVQTEAEILDDLRGIFRDALGVDPVAPIEPSTRFFADLGLASIDAVVLGEAIQAHLGRPLPFDAFLAELGRREQRDLLIAELVAFLRDHS
;
A
#
# COMPACT_ATOMS: atom_id res chain seq x y z
N MET A 1 -22.13 7.70 -8.43
CA MET A 1 -22.27 6.37 -7.78
C MET A 1 -20.91 6.10 -7.16
N ASN A 2 -20.73 6.39 -5.86
CA ASN A 2 -19.47 6.07 -5.16
C ASN A 2 -19.53 4.58 -4.82
N ALA A 3 -18.92 3.76 -5.67
CA ALA A 3 -18.72 2.36 -5.36
C ALA A 3 -17.74 2.31 -4.18
N VAL A 4 -18.20 1.82 -3.03
CA VAL A 4 -17.30 1.36 -1.97
C VAL A 4 -16.41 0.31 -2.62
N GLN A 5 -15.12 0.61 -2.82
CA GLN A 5 -14.20 -0.40 -3.34
C GLN A 5 -14.14 -1.53 -2.32
N THR A 6 -14.41 -2.75 -2.78
CA THR A 6 -14.30 -3.91 -1.91
C THR A 6 -12.84 -4.22 -1.65
N GLU A 7 -12.54 -4.90 -0.54
CA GLU A 7 -11.17 -5.27 -0.15
C GLU A 7 -10.44 -6.04 -1.26
N ALA A 8 -11.18 -6.86 -2.01
CA ALA A 8 -10.67 -7.58 -3.17
C ALA A 8 -10.27 -6.66 -4.34
N GLU A 9 -11.02 -5.59 -4.58
CA GLU A 9 -10.68 -4.63 -5.64
C GLU A 9 -9.48 -3.77 -5.25
N ILE A 10 -9.40 -3.33 -3.99
CA ILE A 10 -8.24 -2.60 -3.48
C ILE A 10 -6.98 -3.49 -3.56
N LEU A 11 -7.10 -4.77 -3.23
CA LEU A 11 -6.00 -5.72 -3.37
C LEU A 11 -5.56 -5.92 -4.82
N ASP A 12 -6.51 -6.04 -5.75
CA ASP A 12 -6.18 -6.18 -7.18
C ASP A 12 -5.49 -4.93 -7.74
N ASP A 13 -6.00 -3.76 -7.37
CA ASP A 13 -5.46 -2.46 -7.75
C ASP A 13 -4.05 -2.25 -7.17
N LEU A 14 -3.85 -2.60 -5.89
CA LEU A 14 -2.53 -2.66 -5.27
C LEU A 14 -1.61 -3.62 -6.01
N ARG A 15 -2.05 -4.81 -6.42
CA ARG A 15 -1.18 -5.73 -7.19
C ARG A 15 -0.73 -5.12 -8.51
N GLY A 16 -1.60 -4.36 -9.18
CA GLY A 16 -1.24 -3.58 -10.36
C GLY A 16 -0.17 -2.54 -10.04
N ILE A 17 -0.39 -1.75 -8.99
CA ILE A 17 0.51 -0.67 -8.59
C ILE A 17 1.86 -1.19 -8.11
N PHE A 18 1.91 -2.27 -7.34
CA PHE A 18 3.16 -2.91 -6.91
C PHE A 18 3.99 -3.40 -8.11
N ARG A 19 3.32 -3.98 -9.11
CA ARG A 19 3.98 -4.44 -10.34
C ARG A 19 4.60 -3.27 -11.09
N ASP A 20 3.86 -2.16 -11.21
CA ASP A 20 4.31 -0.98 -11.95
C ASP A 20 5.40 -0.20 -11.19
N ALA A 21 5.17 0.04 -9.89
CA ALA A 21 6.03 0.87 -9.05
C ALA A 21 7.31 0.15 -8.59
N LEU A 22 7.20 -1.14 -8.22
CA LEU A 22 8.31 -1.89 -7.59
C LEU A 22 8.89 -2.96 -8.51
N GLY A 23 8.25 -3.26 -9.65
CA GLY A 23 8.66 -4.36 -10.53
C GLY A 23 8.53 -5.73 -9.87
N VAL A 24 7.85 -5.83 -8.73
CA VAL A 24 7.61 -7.07 -8.01
C VAL A 24 6.37 -7.70 -8.62
N ASP A 25 6.50 -8.87 -9.23
CA ASP A 25 5.35 -9.69 -9.62
C ASP A 25 5.06 -10.61 -8.42
N PRO A 26 4.06 -10.30 -7.57
CA PRO A 26 3.64 -11.21 -6.51
C PRO A 26 2.94 -12.41 -7.17
N VAL A 27 3.76 -13.37 -7.60
CA VAL A 27 3.33 -14.71 -8.03
C VAL A 27 2.65 -15.43 -6.85
N ALA A 28 2.98 -15.04 -5.61
CA ALA A 28 2.32 -15.46 -4.38
C ALA A 28 1.21 -14.47 -3.96
N PRO A 29 0.15 -14.93 -3.26
CA PRO A 29 -0.88 -14.04 -2.75
C PRO A 29 -0.26 -13.08 -1.74
N ILE A 30 -0.35 -11.78 -2.02
CA ILE A 30 -0.09 -10.77 -0.99
C ILE A 30 -1.17 -10.98 0.08
N GLU A 31 -0.78 -11.47 1.26
CA GLU A 31 -1.71 -11.67 2.35
C GLU A 31 -1.82 -10.39 3.18
N PRO A 32 -2.97 -10.14 3.84
CA PRO A 32 -3.10 -9.02 4.78
C PRO A 32 -2.03 -9.03 5.89
N SER A 33 -1.52 -10.21 6.23
CA SER A 33 -0.45 -10.41 7.22
C SER A 33 0.96 -10.18 6.67
N THR A 34 1.13 -10.00 5.36
CA THR A 34 2.42 -9.76 4.70
C THR A 34 2.98 -8.40 5.13
N ARG A 35 4.28 -8.37 5.46
CA ARG A 35 4.99 -7.17 5.88
C ARG A 35 5.73 -6.53 4.72
N PHE A 36 5.40 -5.29 4.43
CA PHE A 36 5.99 -4.51 3.35
C PHE A 36 7.50 -4.38 3.45
N PHE A 37 8.04 -4.13 4.66
CA PHE A 37 9.47 -3.93 4.85
C PHE A 37 10.19 -5.24 5.15
N ALA A 38 9.71 -6.03 6.11
CA ALA A 38 10.37 -7.28 6.51
C ALA A 38 10.17 -8.46 5.55
N ASP A 39 9.01 -8.57 4.88
CA ASP A 39 8.70 -9.71 4.00
C ASP A 39 9.13 -9.41 2.55
N LEU A 40 8.82 -8.20 2.06
CA LEU A 40 9.17 -7.78 0.69
C LEU A 40 10.55 -7.11 0.59
N GLY A 41 11.20 -6.82 1.74
CA GLY A 41 12.52 -6.18 1.75
C GLY A 41 12.53 -4.73 1.26
N LEU A 42 11.36 -4.09 1.21
CA LEU A 42 11.20 -2.75 0.63
C LEU A 42 11.72 -1.70 1.60
N ALA A 43 12.33 -0.65 1.07
CA ALA A 43 12.84 0.46 1.87
C ALA A 43 11.78 1.56 2.03
N SER A 44 12.01 2.53 2.91
CA SER A 44 11.08 3.66 3.09
C SER A 44 10.86 4.45 1.79
N ILE A 45 11.83 4.43 0.87
CA ILE A 45 11.70 5.06 -0.45
C ILE A 45 10.65 4.34 -1.31
N ASP A 46 10.63 3.00 -1.30
CA ASP A 46 9.67 2.19 -2.06
C ASP A 46 8.24 2.43 -1.59
N ALA A 47 8.05 2.60 -0.28
CA ALA A 47 6.75 2.91 0.29
C ALA A 47 6.25 4.30 -0.11
N VAL A 48 7.14 5.30 -0.19
CA VAL A 48 6.80 6.64 -0.69
C VAL A 48 6.41 6.57 -2.17
N VAL A 49 7.23 5.91 -3.00
CA VAL A 49 6.95 5.72 -4.44
C VAL A 49 5.62 4.99 -4.66
N LEU A 50 5.32 3.96 -3.85
CA LEU A 50 4.04 3.28 -3.89
C LEU A 50 2.88 4.23 -3.55
N GLY A 51 3.02 5.03 -2.50
CA GLY A 51 2.03 6.03 -2.11
C GLY A 51 1.72 7.00 -3.25
N GLU A 52 2.76 7.53 -3.89
CA GLU A 52 2.62 8.41 -5.05
C GLU A 52 1.92 7.72 -6.23
N ALA A 53 2.26 6.47 -6.52
CA ALA A 53 1.63 5.69 -7.58
C ALA A 53 0.14 5.44 -7.28
N ILE A 54 -0.21 5.11 -6.04
CA ILE A 54 -1.61 4.96 -5.60
C ILE A 54 -2.37 6.28 -5.75
N GLN A 55 -1.77 7.40 -5.34
CA GLN A 55 -2.37 8.73 -5.47
C GLN A 55 -2.58 9.13 -6.92
N ALA A 56 -1.61 8.81 -7.79
CA ALA A 56 -1.70 9.03 -9.23
C ALA A 56 -2.82 8.18 -9.85
N HIS A 57 -2.95 6.93 -9.42
CA HIS A 57 -3.96 5.99 -9.93
C HIS A 57 -5.37 6.34 -9.46
N LEU A 58 -5.53 6.68 -8.18
CA LEU A 58 -6.82 7.14 -7.62
C LEU A 58 -7.17 8.58 -8.02
N GLY A 59 -6.21 9.34 -8.56
CA GLY A 59 -6.38 10.73 -8.95
C GLY A 59 -6.67 11.67 -7.78
N ARG A 60 -6.28 11.31 -6.55
CA ARG A 60 -6.52 12.12 -5.34
C ARG A 60 -5.32 12.13 -4.40
N PRO A 61 -5.10 13.24 -3.67
CA PRO A 61 -4.06 13.30 -2.65
C PRO A 61 -4.45 12.43 -1.46
N LEU A 62 -3.56 11.49 -1.09
CA LEU A 62 -3.66 10.70 0.12
C LEU A 62 -2.53 11.13 1.06
N PRO A 63 -2.77 11.20 2.38
CA PRO A 63 -1.73 11.55 3.34
C PRO A 63 -0.80 10.35 3.61
N PHE A 64 -0.24 9.76 2.55
CA PHE A 64 0.62 8.58 2.62
C PHE A 64 1.93 8.89 3.36
N ASP A 65 2.50 10.08 3.14
CA ASP A 65 3.62 10.61 3.92
C ASP A 65 3.35 10.63 5.43
N ALA A 66 2.16 11.07 5.85
CA ALA A 66 1.81 11.13 7.27
C ALA A 66 1.69 9.72 7.87
N PHE A 67 1.13 8.79 7.10
CA PHE A 67 1.00 7.39 7.46
C PHE A 67 2.39 6.71 7.58
N LEU A 68 3.29 6.93 6.63
CA LEU A 68 4.66 6.42 6.68
C LEU A 68 5.50 7.09 7.77
N ALA A 69 5.31 8.38 8.03
CA ALA A 69 5.96 9.07 9.13
C ALA A 69 5.54 8.49 10.48
N GLU A 70 4.25 8.17 10.65
CA GLU A 70 3.76 7.48 11.85
C GLU A 70 4.38 6.09 11.99
N LEU A 71 4.43 5.35 10.89
CA LEU A 71 5.04 4.02 10.86
C LEU A 71 6.55 4.05 11.19
N GLY A 72 7.27 5.04 10.67
CA GLY A 72 8.69 5.25 10.95
C GLY A 72 8.99 5.61 12.41
N ARG A 73 8.00 6.19 13.12
CA ARG A 73 8.05 6.48 14.56
C ARG A 73 7.76 5.26 15.44
N ARG A 74 7.11 4.22 14.93
CA ARG A 74 6.89 2.97 15.65
C ARG A 74 8.19 2.17 15.71
N GLU A 75 8.38 1.38 16.78
CA GLU A 75 9.49 0.42 16.86
C GLU A 75 9.38 -0.64 15.74
N GLN A 76 8.15 -0.99 15.38
CA GLN A 76 7.84 -1.82 14.24
C GLN A 76 7.55 -0.94 13.03
N ARG A 77 8.60 -0.63 12.28
CA ARG A 77 8.54 0.12 11.00
C ARG A 77 7.96 -0.71 9.85
N ASP A 78 7.36 -1.85 10.16
CA ASP A 78 6.77 -2.77 9.22
C ASP A 78 5.32 -2.38 8.93
N LEU A 79 5.08 -1.93 7.70
CA LEU A 79 3.74 -1.76 7.16
C LEU A 79 3.16 -3.13 6.86
N LEU A 80 1.95 -3.40 7.33
CA LEU A 80 1.20 -4.58 6.90
C LEU A 80 0.34 -4.22 5.70
N ILE A 81 0.18 -5.17 4.78
CA ILE A 81 -0.74 -5.01 3.65
C ILE A 81 -2.17 -4.80 4.15
N ALA A 82 -2.57 -5.43 5.25
CA ALA A 82 -3.85 -5.15 5.91
C ALA A 82 -4.01 -3.68 6.31
N GLU A 83 -2.98 -3.06 6.89
CA GLU A 83 -3.03 -1.64 7.31
C GLU A 83 -3.16 -0.74 6.07
N LEU A 84 -2.43 -1.08 4.99
CA LEU A 84 -2.52 -0.36 3.72
C LEU A 84 -3.91 -0.47 3.09
N VAL A 85 -4.47 -1.67 3.01
CA VAL A 85 -5.80 -1.91 2.45
C VAL A 85 -6.88 -1.23 3.30
N ALA A 86 -6.77 -1.31 4.63
CA ALA A 86 -7.68 -0.62 5.54
C ALA A 86 -7.60 0.91 5.39
N PHE A 87 -6.40 1.46 5.24
CA PHE A 87 -6.18 2.88 4.97
C PHE A 87 -6.82 3.31 3.65
N LEU A 88 -6.59 2.56 2.56
CA LEU A 88 -7.20 2.86 1.27
C LEU A 88 -8.72 2.74 1.29
N ARG A 89 -9.25 1.78 2.06
CA ARG A 89 -10.68 1.58 2.23
C ARG A 89 -11.34 2.71 3.04
N ASP A 90 -10.71 3.17 4.12
CA ASP A 90 -11.21 4.30 4.93
C ASP A 90 -11.22 5.60 4.12
N HIS A 91 -10.27 5.71 3.18
CA HIS A 91 -10.16 6.82 2.25
C HIS A 91 -10.79 6.55 0.87
N SER A 92 -11.56 5.45 0.67
CA SER A 92 -12.14 5.03 -0.62
C SER A 92 -13.36 5.82 -1.04
#